data_AF-A0A0F0LSG4-F1
#
_entry.id   AF-A0A0F0LSG4-F1
#
_cell.length_a   1.000
_cell.length_b   1.000
_cell.length_c   1.000
_cell.angle_alpha   90.00
_cell.angle_beta   90.00
_cell.angle_gamma   90.00
#
_symmetry.space_group_name_H-M   'P 1'
#
loop_
_entity.id
_entity.type
_entity.pdbx_description
1 polymer ?
#
loop_
_entity_poly.entity_id
_entity_poly.type
_entity_poly.pdbx_seq_one_letter_code
_entity_poly.pdbx_strand_id
1 'polypeptide(L)'
;MSERTQSKSPLPGTPLHVTMSDMGVNERVGEYRRRMRERGFRPMQVWVPDVRSASFAGEAHRQAALIAGAASATEDQAFIEAVSVEWEDE
;
A
#
# COMPACT_ATOMS: atom_id res chain seq x y z
N MET A 1 15.39 -58.53 -7.77
CA MET A 1 16.02 -57.28 -7.29
C MET A 1 15.40 -56.15 -8.07
N SER A 2 14.58 -55.31 -7.45
CA SER A 2 14.33 -53.93 -7.89
C SER A 2 13.72 -53.17 -6.73
N GLU A 3 14.25 -51.97 -6.55
CA GLU A 3 14.35 -51.28 -5.29
C GLU A 3 13.04 -50.68 -4.80
N ARG A 4 12.88 -50.82 -3.49
CA ARG A 4 11.89 -50.19 -2.64
C ARG A 4 12.05 -48.66 -2.74
N THR A 5 11.22 -48.00 -3.55
CA THR A 5 11.11 -46.53 -3.56
C THR A 5 10.55 -46.09 -2.21
N GLN A 6 11.45 -45.66 -1.32
CA GLN A 6 11.09 -45.08 -0.03
C GLN A 6 10.32 -43.78 -0.27
N SER A 7 9.03 -43.81 0.05
CA SER A 7 8.24 -42.62 0.36
C SER A 7 8.87 -41.97 1.60
N LYS A 8 9.68 -40.92 1.38
CA LYS A 8 10.27 -40.13 2.46
C LYS A 8 9.21 -39.13 2.92
N SER A 9 8.41 -39.54 3.90
CA SER A 9 7.50 -38.65 4.63
C SER A 9 8.28 -37.44 5.20
N PRO A 10 7.73 -36.22 5.15
CA PRO A 10 8.40 -35.05 5.70
C PRO A 10 8.44 -35.13 7.24
N LEU A 11 9.55 -34.65 7.81
CA LEU A 11 9.79 -34.61 9.26
C LEU A 11 8.81 -33.65 9.95
N PRO A 12 8.35 -33.97 11.17
CA PRO A 12 7.48 -33.07 11.93
C PRO A 12 8.31 -31.88 12.44
N GLY A 13 8.01 -30.68 11.95
CA GLY A 13 8.55 -29.44 12.53
C GLY A 13 9.14 -28.42 11.56
N THR A 14 9.08 -28.63 10.24
CA THR A 14 9.37 -27.52 9.31
C THR A 14 8.14 -26.59 9.28
N PRO A 15 8.24 -25.33 9.75
CA PRO A 15 7.14 -24.40 9.59
C PRO A 15 6.88 -24.23 8.10
N LEU A 16 5.62 -24.39 7.69
CA LEU A 16 5.19 -24.09 6.34
C LEU A 16 5.58 -22.63 6.07
N HIS A 17 6.42 -22.40 5.07
CA HIS A 17 6.68 -21.05 4.58
C HIS A 17 5.38 -20.55 3.96
N VAL A 18 4.52 -19.91 4.77
CA VAL A 18 3.30 -19.29 4.29
C VAL A 18 3.71 -18.18 3.34
N THR A 19 3.67 -18.49 2.05
CA THR A 19 3.83 -17.46 1.02
C THR A 19 2.70 -16.44 1.20
N MET A 20 2.93 -15.15 0.95
CA MET A 20 1.91 -14.10 1.14
C MET A 20 0.60 -14.36 0.38
N SER A 21 0.64 -15.24 -0.63
CA SER A 21 -0.50 -15.73 -1.40
C SER A 21 -1.43 -16.69 -0.64
N ASP A 22 -0.93 -17.39 0.39
CA ASP A 22 -1.69 -18.37 1.18
C ASP A 22 -2.32 -17.76 2.45
N MET A 23 -1.92 -16.53 2.83
CA MET A 23 -2.54 -15.76 3.90
C MET A 23 -3.90 -15.20 3.48
N GLY A 24 -4.87 -15.22 4.41
CA GLY A 24 -6.16 -14.55 4.23
C GLY A 24 -5.98 -13.03 4.04
N VAL A 25 -6.85 -12.40 3.25
CA VAL A 25 -6.75 -10.95 2.94
C VAL A 25 -6.63 -10.09 4.20
N ASN A 26 -7.38 -10.41 5.26
CA ASN A 26 -7.33 -9.68 6.53
C ASN A 26 -5.96 -9.78 7.22
N GLU A 27 -5.35 -10.96 7.21
CA GLU A 27 -4.03 -11.20 7.78
C GLU A 27 -2.96 -10.44 7.00
N ARG A 28 -3.01 -10.52 5.67
CA ARG A 28 -2.11 -9.77 4.77
C ARG A 28 -2.21 -8.26 4.97
N VAL A 29 -3.42 -7.71 5.08
CA VAL A 29 -3.65 -6.28 5.35
C VAL A 29 -3.17 -5.90 6.76
N GLY A 30 -3.33 -6.79 7.74
CA GLY A 30 -2.81 -6.62 9.10
C GLY A 30 -1.29 -6.50 9.13
N GLU A 31 -0.60 -7.44 8.48
CA GLU A 31 0.86 -7.49 8.36
C GLU A 31 1.42 -6.26 7.63
N TYR A 32 0.79 -5.85 6.52
CA TYR A 32 1.17 -4.64 5.81
C TYR A 32 1.06 -3.39 6.71
N ARG A 33 -0.05 -3.24 7.43
CA ARG A 33 -0.23 -2.11 8.38
C ARG A 33 0.77 -2.17 9.54
N ARG A 34 1.18 -3.36 9.98
CA ARG A 34 2.23 -3.54 11.00
C ARG A 34 3.58 -3.02 10.51
N ARG A 35 4.03 -3.47 9.34
CA ARG A 35 5.26 -3.00 8.70
C ARG A 35 5.25 -1.48 8.49
N MET A 36 4.12 -0.91 8.05
CA MET A 36 4.02 0.55 7.87
C MET A 36 4.10 1.33 9.19
N ARG A 37 3.54 0.80 10.28
CA ARG A 37 3.66 1.41 11.62
C ARG A 37 5.09 1.37 12.15
N GLU A 38 5.81 0.26 11.96
CA GLU A 38 7.22 0.13 12.36
C GLU A 38 8.13 1.13 11.61
N ARG A 39 7.77 1.48 10.37
CA ARG A 39 8.43 2.53 9.57
C ARG A 39 8.03 3.97 9.96
N GLY A 40 7.17 4.14 10.96
CA GLY A 40 6.71 5.45 11.44
C GLY A 40 5.47 6.02 10.73
N PHE A 41 4.87 5.29 9.78
CA PHE A 41 3.62 5.74 9.12
C PHE A 41 2.40 5.46 10.01
N ARG A 42 1.41 6.35 9.95
CA ARG A 42 0.10 6.15 10.61
C ARG A 42 -1.00 6.07 9.55
N PRO A 43 -1.85 5.02 9.56
CA PRO A 43 -2.97 4.95 8.64
C PRO A 43 -4.01 6.02 8.98
N MET A 44 -4.44 6.80 7.99
CA MET A 44 -5.56 7.74 8.07
C MET A 44 -6.70 7.21 7.21
N GLN A 45 -7.90 7.11 7.79
CA GLN A 45 -9.12 6.80 7.04
C GLN A 45 -9.98 8.05 7.01
N VAL A 46 -10.38 8.46 5.81
CA VAL A 46 -11.25 9.61 5.58
C VAL A 46 -12.42 9.17 4.72
N TRP A 47 -13.61 9.69 5.05
CA TRP A 47 -14.79 9.52 4.22
C TRP A 47 -14.82 10.62 3.17
N VAL A 48 -14.91 10.21 1.90
CA VAL A 48 -14.97 11.11 0.74
C VAL A 48 -16.37 11.00 0.13
N PRO A 49 -16.94 12.10 -0.40
CA PRO A 49 -18.17 12.03 -1.20
C PRO A 49 -18.02 11.09 -2.40
N ASP A 50 -19.14 10.66 -2.99
CA ASP A 50 -19.10 9.80 -4.18
C ASP A 50 -18.34 10.49 -5.33
N VAL A 51 -17.16 9.97 -5.61
CA VAL A 51 -16.22 10.50 -6.61
C VAL A 51 -16.73 10.34 -8.05
N ARG A 52 -17.78 9.55 -8.27
CA ARG A 52 -18.44 9.40 -9.58
C ARG A 52 -19.51 10.45 -9.83
N SER A 53 -19.92 11.20 -8.81
CA SER A 53 -20.95 12.23 -8.95
C SER A 53 -20.43 13.46 -9.71
N ALA A 54 -21.29 14.06 -10.53
CA ALA A 54 -20.95 15.29 -11.25
C ALA A 54 -20.67 16.47 -10.30
N SER A 55 -21.31 16.49 -9.11
CA SER A 55 -21.05 17.51 -8.09
C SER A 55 -19.65 17.38 -7.51
N PHE A 56 -19.17 16.16 -7.25
CA PHE A 56 -17.78 15.95 -6.82
C PHE A 56 -16.80 16.41 -7.89
N ALA A 57 -17.04 16.08 -9.16
CA ALA A 57 -16.18 16.52 -10.26
C ALA A 57 -16.11 18.05 -10.36
N GLY A 58 -17.26 18.74 -10.25
CA GLY A 58 -17.30 20.20 -10.24
C GLY A 58 -16.57 20.83 -9.04
N GLU A 59 -16.74 20.25 -7.85
CA GLU A 59 -16.06 20.72 -6.64
C GLU A 59 -14.55 20.48 -6.70
N ALA A 60 -14.13 19.28 -7.10
CA ALA A 60 -12.72 18.93 -7.26
C ALA A 60 -12.04 19.87 -8.26
N HIS A 61 -12.70 20.17 -9.39
CA HIS A 61 -12.17 21.12 -10.37
C HIS A 61 -12.04 22.53 -9.78
N ARG A 62 -13.07 23.03 -9.07
CA ARG A 62 -13.03 24.34 -8.42
C ARG A 62 -11.88 24.43 -7.40
N GLN A 63 -11.74 23.43 -6.54
CA GLN A 63 -10.70 23.41 -5.51
C GLN A 63 -9.30 23.31 -6.12
N ALA A 64 -9.11 22.46 -7.15
CA ALA A 64 -7.85 22.36 -7.86
C ALA A 64 -7.44 23.70 -8.49
N ALA A 65 -8.38 24.42 -9.11
CA ALA A 65 -8.13 25.74 -9.69
C ALA A 65 -7.71 26.78 -8.63
N LEU A 66 -8.32 26.74 -7.43
CA LEU A 66 -7.94 27.63 -6.32
C LEU A 66 -6.52 27.35 -5.83
N ILE A 67 -6.14 26.07 -5.69
CA ILE A 67 -4.79 25.68 -5.27
C ILE A 67 -3.75 26.06 -6.33
N ALA A 68 -4.04 25.80 -7.61
CA ALA A 68 -3.13 26.14 -8.71
C ALA A 68 -2.88 27.65 -8.84
N GLY A 69 -3.87 28.47 -8.47
CA GLY A 69 -3.74 29.93 -8.44
C GLY A 69 -3.11 30.49 -7.16
N ALA A 70 -2.85 29.67 -6.14
CA ALA A 70 -2.29 30.13 -4.87
C ALA A 70 -0.79 30.41 -4.99
N ALA A 71 -0.36 31.63 -4.67
CA ALA A 71 1.04 32.05 -4.80
C ALA A 71 2.03 31.24 -3.93
N SER A 72 1.57 30.68 -2.81
CA SER A 72 2.39 29.82 -1.94
C SER A 72 2.62 28.42 -2.52
N ALA A 73 1.83 27.98 -3.50
CA ALA A 73 1.92 26.64 -4.03
C ALA A 73 3.28 26.36 -4.70
N THR A 74 3.97 27.37 -5.23
CA THR A 74 5.26 27.17 -5.92
C THR A 74 6.39 26.80 -4.98
N GLU A 75 6.47 27.41 -3.78
CA GLU A 75 7.52 27.08 -2.81
C GLU A 75 7.26 25.72 -2.15
N ASP A 76 6.02 25.46 -1.75
CA ASP A 76 5.62 24.17 -1.19
C ASP A 76 5.83 23.03 -2.20
N GLN A 77 5.44 23.23 -3.45
CA GLN A 77 5.62 22.24 -4.51
C GLN A 77 7.11 22.00 -4.79
N ALA A 78 7.93 23.05 -4.88
CA ALA A 78 9.37 22.90 -5.08
C ALA A 78 10.05 22.16 -3.92
N PHE A 79 9.63 22.44 -2.68
CA PHE A 79 10.10 21.70 -1.52
C PHE A 79 9.70 20.22 -1.58
N ILE A 80 8.44 19.91 -1.88
CA ILE A 80 7.94 18.54 -2.00
C ILE A 80 8.71 17.77 -3.07
N GLU A 81 8.92 18.36 -4.24
CA GLU A 81 9.70 17.76 -5.32
C GLU A 81 11.15 17.50 -4.91
N ALA A 82 11.78 18.45 -4.20
CA ALA A 82 13.15 18.32 -3.73
C ALA A 82 13.36 17.21 -2.69
N VAL A 83 12.33 16.90 -1.87
CA VAL A 83 12.40 15.84 -0.84
C VAL A 83 11.76 14.52 -1.27
N SER A 84 11.09 14.50 -2.41
CA SER A 84 10.47 13.28 -2.96
C SER A 84 11.56 12.33 -3.47
N VAL A 85 11.47 11.07 -3.06
CA VAL A 85 12.31 9.99 -3.61
C VAL A 85 11.55 9.28 -4.71
N GLU A 86 12.25 8.82 -5.76
CA GLU A 86 11.65 7.90 -6.73
C GLU A 86 11.18 6.66 -5.97
N TRP A 87 9.91 6.30 -6.20
CA TRP A 87 9.39 5.04 -5.71
C TRP A 87 10.01 3.95 -6.59
N GLU A 88 10.96 3.19 -6.04
CA GLU A 88 11.41 1.95 -6.69
C GLU A 88 10.21 0.99 -6.73
N ASP A 89 9.80 0.60 -7.93
CA ASP A 89 8.85 -0.50 -8.14
C ASP A 89 9.51 -1.78 -7.59
N GLU A 90 8.95 -2.32 -6.50
CA GLU A 90 9.32 -3.63 -5.90
C GLU A 90 8.83 -4.79 -6.77
#